data_AF-A0A4Q4X9A6-F1
#
_entry.id   AF-A0A4Q4X9A6-F1
#
_cell.length_a   1.000
_cell.length_b   1.000
_cell.length_c   1.000
_cell.angle_alpha   90.00
_cell.angle_beta   90.00
_cell.angle_gamma   90.00
#
_symmetry.space_group_name_H-M   'P 1'
#
loop_
_entity.id
_entity.type
_entity.pdbx_description
1 polymer ?
#
loop_
_entity_poly.entity_id
_entity_poly.type
_entity_poly.pdbx_seq_one_letter_code
_entity_poly.pdbx_strand_id
1 'polypeptide(L)'
;MGLNTPKSSKDLKNLETALIKVDPAFGKPTARLLFRKMRKALDVSNSELTALENHNSQLTSALEKARPKKLRKVEADPNQEFVRLKNVRQVKAGLKGNAQGPSAVTPQNEAQDEEEEEIEYYTDDPDCIVVRFR
;
A
#
# COMPACT_ATOMS: atom_id res chain seq x y z
N MET A 1 -25.23 15.06 38.52
CA MET A 1 -24.80 13.72 38.06
C MET A 1 -25.10 13.63 36.57
N GLY A 2 -24.08 13.73 35.70
CA GLY A 2 -24.30 13.63 34.25
C GLY A 2 -24.92 12.28 33.90
N LEU A 3 -26.05 12.28 33.20
CA LEU A 3 -26.69 11.07 32.71
C LEU A 3 -25.85 10.52 31.55
N ASN A 4 -24.80 9.77 31.88
CA ASN A 4 -24.02 9.07 30.86
C ASN A 4 -24.89 8.01 30.19
N THR A 5 -25.06 8.13 28.87
CA THR A 5 -25.72 7.12 28.06
C THR A 5 -24.97 5.79 28.22
N PRO A 6 -25.65 4.68 28.55
CA PRO A 6 -24.99 3.39 28.70
C PRO A 6 -24.39 2.95 27.37
N LYS A 7 -23.09 2.60 27.39
CA LYS A 7 -22.33 2.19 26.19
C LYS A 7 -22.21 0.67 26.06
N SER A 8 -22.50 -0.05 27.14
CA SER A 8 -22.40 -1.51 27.20
C SER A 8 -23.64 -2.14 27.84
N SER A 9 -23.84 -3.43 27.59
CA SER A 9 -24.90 -4.21 28.24
C SER A 9 -24.70 -4.32 29.75
N LYS A 10 -23.45 -4.24 30.23
CA LYS A 10 -23.11 -4.16 31.65
C LYS A 10 -23.59 -2.85 32.28
N ASP A 11 -23.43 -1.73 31.58
CA ASP A 11 -23.90 -0.42 32.06
C ASP A 11 -25.42 -0.40 32.17
N LEU A 12 -26.12 -0.96 31.19
CA LEU A 12 -27.58 -1.13 31.24
C LEU A 12 -28.02 -2.00 32.42
N LYS A 13 -27.27 -3.05 32.76
CA LYS A 13 -27.56 -3.88 33.94
C LYS A 13 -27.35 -3.11 35.25
N ASN A 14 -26.28 -2.33 35.34
CA ASN A 14 -26.02 -1.48 36.50
C ASN A 14 -27.13 -0.42 36.64
N LEU A 15 -27.54 0.19 35.54
CA LEU A 15 -28.64 1.15 35.48
C LEU A 15 -29.97 0.51 35.92
N GLU A 16 -30.28 -0.69 35.42
CA GLU A 16 -31.46 -1.48 35.82
C GLU A 16 -31.46 -1.68 37.35
N THR A 17 -30.34 -2.11 37.94
CA THR A 17 -30.26 -2.30 39.40
C THR A 17 -30.35 -1.00 40.19
N ALA A 18 -29.82 0.11 39.67
CA ALA A 18 -29.91 1.41 40.32
C ALA A 18 -31.35 1.94 40.27
N LEU A 19 -32.04 1.80 39.13
CA LEU A 19 -33.43 2.21 38.97
C LEU A 19 -34.38 1.41 39.85
N ILE A 20 -34.17 0.10 40.00
CA ILE A 20 -34.97 -0.75 40.90
C ILE A 20 -34.89 -0.27 42.35
N LYS A 21 -33.73 0.25 42.78
CA LYS A 21 -33.55 0.78 44.14
C LYS A 21 -34.31 2.09 44.37
N VAL A 22 -34.47 2.91 43.32
CA VAL A 22 -35.18 4.19 43.38
C VAL A 22 -36.69 3.98 43.26
N ASP A 23 -37.11 3.12 42.33
CA ASP A 23 -38.51 2.77 42.11
C ASP A 23 -38.65 1.26 41.82
N PRO A 24 -39.32 0.52 42.74
CA PRO A 24 -39.59 -0.91 42.55
C PRO A 24 -40.38 -1.26 41.28
N ALA A 25 -41.07 -0.30 40.64
CA ALA A 25 -41.79 -0.52 39.38
C ALA A 25 -40.86 -0.99 38.25
N PHE A 26 -39.59 -0.57 38.24
CA PHE A 26 -38.58 -1.06 37.29
C PHE A 26 -38.20 -2.53 37.55
N GLY A 27 -38.56 -3.08 38.71
CA GLY A 27 -38.39 -4.48 39.04
C GLY A 27 -39.46 -5.39 38.43
N LYS A 28 -40.52 -4.84 37.83
CA LYS A 28 -41.60 -5.61 37.19
C LYS A 28 -41.09 -6.39 35.97
N PRO A 29 -41.65 -7.57 35.65
CA PRO A 29 -41.22 -8.39 34.50
C PRO A 29 -41.16 -7.64 33.17
N THR A 30 -42.13 -6.75 32.92
CA THR A 30 -42.21 -5.93 31.71
C THR A 30 -41.02 -4.97 31.58
N ALA A 31 -40.64 -4.30 32.68
CA ALA A 31 -39.49 -3.40 32.68
C ALA A 31 -38.18 -4.16 32.48
N ARG A 32 -37.99 -5.30 33.16
CA ARG A 32 -36.82 -6.18 32.94
C ARG A 32 -36.72 -6.66 31.50
N LEU A 33 -37.84 -6.94 30.85
CA LEU A 33 -37.88 -7.34 29.45
C LEU A 33 -37.40 -6.21 28.53
N LEU A 34 -37.77 -4.95 28.82
CA LEU A 34 -37.26 -3.78 28.09
C LEU A 34 -35.75 -3.66 28.24
N PHE A 35 -35.21 -3.71 29.47
CA PHE A 35 -33.75 -3.67 29.68
C PHE A 35 -33.03 -4.81 28.98
N ARG A 36 -33.60 -6.02 28.99
CA ARG A 36 -33.03 -7.17 28.27
C ARG A 36 -33.01 -6.94 26.75
N LYS A 37 -34.08 -6.38 26.18
CA LYS A 37 -34.13 -6.04 24.73
C LYS A 37 -33.12 -4.97 24.37
N MET A 38 -33.01 -3.91 25.18
CA MET A 38 -32.03 -2.85 24.99
C MET A 38 -30.60 -3.38 25.06
N ARG A 39 -30.30 -4.26 26.03
CA ARG A 39 -28.99 -4.93 26.13
C ARG A 39 -28.66 -5.71 24.86
N LYS A 40 -29.58 -6.55 24.39
CA LYS A 40 -29.38 -7.33 23.17
C LYS A 40 -29.18 -6.45 21.93
N ALA A 41 -29.99 -5.42 21.77
CA ALA A 41 -29.86 -4.50 20.64
C ALA A 41 -28.49 -3.82 20.62
N LEU A 42 -28.02 -3.40 21.80
CA LEU A 42 -26.71 -2.76 21.96
C LEU A 42 -25.54 -3.73 21.70
N ASP A 43 -25.65 -4.98 22.16
CA ASP A 43 -24.63 -6.00 21.89
C ASP A 43 -24.55 -6.28 20.37
N VAL A 44 -25.69 -6.37 19.68
CA VAL A 44 -25.74 -6.54 18.21
C VAL A 44 -25.09 -5.34 17.51
N SER A 45 -25.49 -4.10 17.84
CA SER A 45 -24.91 -2.92 17.21
C SER A 45 -23.40 -2.79 17.45
N ASN A 46 -22.94 -3.13 18.65
CA ASN A 46 -21.50 -3.10 18.96
C ASN A 46 -20.73 -4.16 18.16
N SER A 47 -21.31 -5.34 17.97
CA SER A 47 -20.69 -6.39 17.16
C SER A 47 -20.59 -5.99 15.69
N GLU A 48 -21.63 -5.36 15.14
CA GLU A 48 -21.64 -4.83 13.78
C GLU A 48 -20.63 -3.70 13.60
N LEU A 49 -20.57 -2.75 14.54
CA LEU A 49 -19.57 -1.68 14.52
C LEU A 49 -18.16 -2.23 14.55
N THR A 50 -17.88 -3.20 15.43
CA THR A 50 -16.56 -3.83 15.52
C THR A 50 -16.19 -4.56 14.23
N ALA A 51 -17.15 -5.25 13.61
CA ALA A 51 -16.93 -5.93 12.33
C ALA A 51 -16.60 -4.92 11.20
N LEU A 52 -17.32 -3.79 11.15
CA LEU A 52 -17.07 -2.72 10.19
C LEU A 52 -15.73 -2.02 10.43
N GLU A 53 -15.37 -1.75 11.69
CA GLU A 53 -14.07 -1.18 12.07
C GLU A 53 -12.91 -2.09 11.63
N ASN A 54 -13.04 -3.40 11.87
CA ASN A 54 -12.06 -4.39 11.43
C ASN A 54 -11.95 -4.43 9.90
N HIS A 55 -13.06 -4.42 9.18
CA HIS A 55 -13.08 -4.39 7.73
C HIS A 55 -12.41 -3.11 7.18
N ASN A 56 -12.73 -1.96 7.74
CA ASN A 56 -12.08 -0.69 7.38
C ASN A 56 -10.58 -0.70 7.68
N SER A 57 -10.16 -1.27 8.81
CA SER A 57 -8.74 -1.44 9.14
C SER A 57 -8.02 -2.34 8.13
N GLN A 58 -8.64 -3.43 7.70
CA GLN A 58 -8.09 -4.31 6.66
C GLN A 58 -7.95 -3.57 5.32
N LEU A 59 -9.00 -2.88 4.86
CA LEU A 59 -8.97 -2.13 3.60
C LEU A 59 -7.92 -1.02 3.62
N THR A 60 -7.86 -0.25 4.71
CA THR A 60 -6.85 0.82 4.87
C THR A 60 -5.44 0.24 4.88
N SER A 61 -5.21 -0.88 5.56
CA SER A 61 -3.90 -1.56 5.54
C SER A 61 -3.54 -2.10 4.14
N ALA A 62 -4.52 -2.59 3.38
CA ALA A 62 -4.30 -3.06 2.01
C ALA A 62 -3.98 -1.90 1.07
N LEU A 63 -4.68 -0.77 1.21
CA LEU A 63 -4.38 0.47 0.47
C LEU A 63 -2.98 0.98 0.79
N GLU A 64 -2.59 1.02 2.06
CA GLU A 64 -1.24 1.46 2.46
C GLU A 64 -0.14 0.53 1.90
N LYS A 65 -0.40 -0.77 1.79
CA LYS A 65 0.52 -1.73 1.15
C LYS A 65 0.56 -1.59 -0.37
N ALA A 66 -0.59 -1.36 -0.99
CA ALA A 66 -0.71 -1.17 -2.43
C ALA A 66 -0.16 0.19 -2.89
N ARG A 67 -0.11 1.18 -1.99
CA ARG A 67 0.41 2.51 -2.29
C ARG A 67 1.91 2.39 -2.63
N PRO A 68 2.35 2.87 -3.82
CA PRO A 68 3.74 2.79 -4.18
C PRO A 68 4.57 3.61 -3.18
N LYS A 69 5.48 2.92 -2.46
CA LYS A 69 6.53 3.60 -1.70
C LYS A 69 7.32 4.45 -2.68
N LYS A 70 7.52 5.74 -2.34
CA LYS A 70 8.18 6.78 -3.16
C LYS A 70 9.14 6.17 -4.19
N LEU A 71 8.89 6.43 -5.48
CA LEU A 71 9.82 6.08 -6.55
C LEU A 71 11.21 6.59 -6.16
N ARG A 72 12.21 5.72 -6.28
CA ARG A 72 13.61 6.08 -6.06
C ARG A 72 13.88 7.32 -6.91
N LYS A 73 14.42 8.40 -6.32
CA LYS A 73 14.88 9.54 -7.11
C LYS A 73 15.94 9.01 -8.05
N VAL A 74 15.60 8.92 -9.33
CA VAL A 74 16.55 8.55 -10.38
C VAL A 74 17.38 9.80 -10.62
N GLU A 75 18.61 9.82 -10.11
CA GLU A 75 19.64 10.75 -10.57
C GLU A 75 20.14 10.23 -11.93
N ALA A 76 19.34 10.48 -12.97
CA ALA A 76 19.82 10.31 -14.33
C ALA A 76 20.63 11.55 -14.67
N ASP A 77 21.95 11.39 -14.84
CA ASP A 77 22.75 12.38 -15.56
C ASP A 77 22.15 12.47 -16.98
N PRO A 78 21.60 13.63 -17.39
CA PRO A 78 20.88 13.79 -18.65
C PRO A 78 21.72 13.39 -19.87
N ASN A 79 23.05 13.45 -19.75
CA ASN A 79 23.95 13.05 -20.83
C ASN A 79 24.12 11.54 -20.94
N GLN A 80 23.91 10.76 -19.87
CA GLN A 80 24.03 9.30 -19.94
C GLN A 80 22.92 8.67 -20.77
N GLU A 81 21.68 9.15 -20.70
CA GLU A 81 20.61 8.66 -21.57
C GLU A 81 20.90 8.97 -23.04
N PHE A 82 21.39 10.18 -23.33
CA PHE A 82 21.74 10.58 -24.68
C PHE A 82 22.86 9.71 -25.27
N VAL A 83 23.89 9.37 -24.48
CA VAL A 83 24.98 8.48 -24.90
C VAL A 83 24.53 7.02 -25.07
N ARG A 84 23.47 6.59 -24.37
CA ARG A 84 22.88 5.25 -24.53
C ARG A 84 22.04 5.12 -25.80
N LEU A 85 21.62 6.21 -26.43
CA LEU A 85 20.89 6.18 -27.69
C LEU A 85 21.71 5.50 -28.79
N LYS A 86 21.08 4.54 -29.48
CA LYS A 86 21.69 3.74 -30.55
C LYS A 86 22.33 4.61 -31.64
N ASN A 87 21.69 5.73 -31.99
CA ASN A 87 22.18 6.67 -33.01
C ASN A 87 23.49 7.35 -32.56
N VAL A 88 23.57 7.75 -31.29
CA VAL A 88 24.78 8.39 -30.72
C VAL A 88 25.92 7.38 -30.63
N ARG A 89 25.63 6.12 -30.28
CA ARG A 89 26.62 5.04 -30.29
C ARG A 89 27.15 4.76 -31.68
N GLN A 90 26.28 4.67 -32.69
CA GLN A 90 26.67 4.43 -34.07
C GLN A 90 27.54 5.56 -34.62
N VAL A 91 27.19 6.82 -34.34
CA VAL A 91 27.99 7.99 -34.74
C VAL A 91 29.34 8.00 -34.02
N LYS A 92 29.38 7.72 -32.72
CA LYS A 92 30.63 7.63 -31.95
C LYS A 92 31.52 6.48 -32.45
N ALA A 93 30.94 5.34 -32.81
CA ALA A 93 31.66 4.21 -33.38
C ALA A 93 32.19 4.52 -34.80
N GLY A 94 31.37 5.16 -35.64
CA GLY A 94 31.78 5.62 -36.97
C GLY A 94 32.89 6.68 -36.93
N LEU A 95 32.84 7.59 -35.95
CA LEU A 95 33.91 8.58 -35.71
C LEU A 95 35.20 7.94 -35.20
N LYS A 96 35.11 6.92 -34.34
CA LYS A 96 36.29 6.11 -33.93
C LYS A 96 36.87 5.32 -35.11
N GLY A 97 36.01 4.78 -35.97
CA GLY A 97 36.43 4.03 -37.17
C GLY A 97 37.02 4.90 -38.29
N ASN A 98 36.66 6.19 -38.34
CA ASN A 98 37.17 7.15 -39.33
C ASN A 98 38.42 7.91 -38.87
N ALA A 99 39.03 7.55 -37.75
CA ALA A 99 40.26 8.16 -37.24
C ALA A 99 41.54 7.71 -38.00
N GLN A 100 41.43 7.32 -39.27
CA GLN A 100 42.56 7.11 -40.16
C GLN A 100 42.71 8.33 -41.10
N GLY A 101 43.05 9.49 -40.51
CA GLY A 101 43.70 10.60 -41.18
C GLY A 101 45.23 10.51 -40.99
N PRO A 102 46.06 11.13 -41.85
CA PRO A 102 47.46 10.77 -41.99
C PRO A 102 48.30 11.15 -40.76
N SER A 103 49.08 10.16 -40.31
CA SER A 103 50.29 10.19 -39.46
C SER A 103 50.67 11.50 -38.76
N ALA A 104 50.71 11.50 -37.41
CA ALA A 104 51.95 11.58 -36.63
C ALA A 104 51.68 11.66 -35.11
N VAL A 105 52.58 11.03 -34.36
CA VAL A 105 52.87 11.15 -32.92
C VAL A 105 52.13 10.18 -31.96
N THR A 106 52.83 9.09 -31.64
CA THR A 106 52.66 8.26 -30.44
C THR A 106 53.05 9.06 -29.19
N PRO A 107 52.45 8.81 -28.01
CA PRO A 107 53.09 7.84 -27.12
C PRO A 107 52.12 6.85 -26.45
N GLN A 108 52.71 5.68 -26.25
CA GLN A 108 52.33 4.48 -25.50
C GLN A 108 51.37 4.70 -24.29
N ASN A 109 50.35 3.85 -24.17
CA ASN A 109 50.34 2.75 -23.18
C ASN A 109 49.11 1.86 -23.36
N GLU A 110 49.33 0.59 -23.09
CA GLU A 110 48.49 -0.58 -23.32
C GLU A 110 47.26 -0.62 -22.40
N ALA A 111 46.15 -1.13 -22.94
CA ALA A 111 45.30 -2.15 -22.30
C ALA A 111 44.19 -2.53 -23.30
N GLN A 112 44.41 -3.65 -23.99
CA GLN A 112 43.32 -4.45 -24.55
C GLN A 112 42.53 -5.02 -23.38
N ASP A 113 41.21 -4.87 -23.40
CA ASP A 113 40.31 -5.87 -22.83
C ASP A 113 39.18 -6.03 -23.86
N GLU A 114 39.30 -7.12 -24.63
CA GLU A 114 38.16 -7.73 -25.29
C GLU A 114 37.41 -8.54 -24.22
N GLU A 115 36.21 -8.10 -23.86
CA GLU A 115 35.22 -9.00 -23.28
C GLU A 115 33.96 -8.90 -24.15
N GLU A 116 33.86 -9.87 -25.05
CA GLU A 116 32.57 -10.31 -25.57
C GLU A 116 31.81 -10.96 -24.41
N GLU A 117 30.67 -10.39 -24.01
CA GLU A 117 29.64 -11.15 -23.30
C GLU A 117 28.29 -10.97 -23.99
N GLU A 118 27.72 -12.13 -24.33
CA GLU A 118 26.45 -12.36 -25.00
C GLU A 118 25.29 -11.69 -24.24
N ILE A 119 24.45 -10.96 -24.98
CA ILE A 119 23.15 -10.53 -24.44
C ILE A 119 22.10 -11.54 -24.89
N GLU A 120 21.91 -12.58 -24.10
CA GLU A 120 20.68 -13.38 -24.13
C GLU A 120 19.52 -12.48 -23.69
N TYR A 121 18.64 -12.12 -24.63
CA TYR A 121 17.36 -11.52 -24.30
C TYR A 121 16.41 -12.61 -23.82
N TYR A 122 16.34 -12.82 -22.51
CA TYR A 122 15.24 -13.55 -21.88
C TYR A 122 14.09 -12.57 -21.63
N THR A 123 13.12 -12.52 -22.54
CA THR A 123 11.83 -11.86 -22.31
C THR A 123 10.82 -12.90 -21.85
N ASP A 124 10.86 -13.26 -20.57
CA ASP A 124 9.76 -13.94 -19.89
C ASP A 124 9.30 -13.05 -18.72
N ASP A 125 8.48 -12.04 -19.03
CA ASP A 125 7.63 -11.36 -18.05
C ASP A 125 6.23 -12.02 -18.09
N PRO A 126 5.90 -12.97 -17.20
CA PRO A 126 4.59 -13.63 -17.20
C PRO A 126 3.45 -12.82 -16.56
N ASP A 127 3.67 -11.59 -16.08
CA ASP A 127 2.67 -10.84 -15.29
C ASP A 127 1.99 -9.68 -16.06
N CYS A 128 1.48 -9.95 -17.25
CA CYS A 128 0.55 -9.04 -17.93
C CYS A 128 -0.88 -9.25 -17.40
N ILE A 129 -1.43 -8.31 -16.63
CA ILE A 129 -2.85 -8.34 -16.23
C ILE A 129 -3.73 -7.98 -17.44
N VAL A 130 -4.51 -8.94 -17.92
CA VAL A 130 -5.52 -8.71 -18.97
C VAL A 130 -6.80 -8.15 -18.35
N VAL A 131 -7.07 -6.86 -18.57
CA VAL A 131 -8.33 -6.22 -18.17
C VAL A 131 -9.39 -6.49 -19.25
N ARG A 132 -10.39 -7.31 -18.95
CA ARG A 132 -11.59 -7.47 -19.80
C ARG A 132 -12.62 -6.41 -19.43
N PHE A 133 -12.89 -5.47 -20.34
CA PHE A 133 -14.05 -4.60 -20.24
C PHE A 133 -15.32 -5.41 -20.55
N ARG A 134 -16.32 -5.27 -19.69
CA ARG A 134 -17.65 -5.87 -19.84
C ARG A 134 -18.66 -4.78 -20.21
#